data_AF-A0A9P1MY19-F1
#
_entry.id   AF-A0A9P1MY19-F1
#
_cell.length_a   1.000
_cell.length_b   1.000
_cell.length_c   1.000
_cell.angle_alpha   90.00
_cell.angle_beta   90.00
_cell.angle_gamma   90.00
#
_symmetry.space_group_name_H-M   'P 1'
#
loop_
_entity.id
_entity.type
_entity.pdbx_description
1 polymer ?
#
loop_
_entity_poly.entity_id
_entity_poly.type
_entity_poly.pdbx_seq_one_letter_code
_entity_poly.pdbx_strand_id
1 'polypeptide(L)'
;MRVYPCLNRSKMDMDMTLHFGDREKILFSWWKTGSVLGMAVSMLITFLLCILYEAIKSFRYFLAIWEKQKRAMGIGESTADSEEIDERAHIAPIVQFSGYIRKLFTKYRLAQCGLYGIQMLLAYVLMLIVMTFNVNLILSVVFGTSVGYFLFTGTPFVEGQVADCC
;
A
#
# COMPACT_ATOMS: atom_id res chain seq x y z
N MET A 1 49.83 -37.16 -0.85
CA MET A 1 49.05 -36.38 -1.84
C MET A 1 47.58 -36.54 -1.47
N ARG A 2 46.93 -35.51 -0.91
CA ARG A 2 45.61 -35.62 -0.27
C ARG A 2 44.53 -35.49 -1.36
N VAL A 3 43.86 -36.61 -1.67
CA VAL A 3 42.74 -36.68 -2.61
C VAL A 3 41.55 -36.00 -1.94
N TYR A 4 41.09 -34.86 -2.45
CA TYR A 4 39.80 -34.30 -2.08
C TYR A 4 38.73 -35.03 -2.91
N PRO A 5 37.76 -35.74 -2.30
CA PRO A 5 36.67 -36.34 -3.05
C PRO A 5 35.80 -35.22 -3.63
N CYS A 6 35.35 -35.45 -4.86
CA CYS A 6 34.44 -34.57 -5.58
C CYS A 6 33.21 -34.28 -4.72
N LEU A 7 32.96 -33.00 -4.44
CA LEU A 7 31.76 -32.53 -3.79
C LEU A 7 30.57 -33.03 -4.61
N ASN A 8 29.86 -34.03 -4.09
CA ASN A 8 28.60 -34.51 -4.63
C ASN A 8 27.61 -33.35 -4.56
N ARG A 9 27.52 -32.58 -5.65
CA ARG A 9 26.49 -31.56 -5.82
C ARG A 9 25.19 -32.29 -6.13
N SER A 10 24.59 -32.88 -5.08
CA SER A 10 23.18 -33.22 -5.08
C SER A 10 22.44 -31.96 -5.47
N LYS A 11 21.94 -31.97 -6.70
CA LYS A 11 20.99 -31.02 -7.25
C LYS A 11 19.76 -31.10 -6.37
N MET A 12 19.74 -30.30 -5.30
CA MET A 12 18.50 -29.92 -4.62
C MET A 12 17.79 -29.01 -5.62
N ASP A 13 17.10 -29.62 -6.60
CA ASP A 13 16.09 -28.92 -7.38
C ASP A 13 14.98 -28.57 -6.38
N MET A 14 15.12 -27.39 -5.78
CA MET A 14 14.01 -26.68 -5.15
C MET A 14 13.13 -26.24 -6.30
N ASP A 15 12.27 -27.15 -6.76
CA ASP A 15 11.38 -26.91 -7.89
C ASP A 15 10.33 -25.89 -7.46
N MET A 16 10.58 -24.61 -7.76
CA MET A 16 9.62 -23.52 -7.59
C MET A 16 8.84 -23.34 -8.90
N THR A 17 8.31 -24.45 -9.40
CA THR A 17 7.53 -24.45 -10.65
C THR A 17 6.10 -24.06 -10.39
N LEU A 18 5.51 -23.38 -11.38
CA LEU A 18 4.09 -23.06 -11.39
C LEU A 18 3.28 -24.36 -11.33
N HIS A 19 2.38 -24.45 -10.36
CA HIS A 19 1.57 -25.64 -10.17
C HIS A 19 0.08 -25.28 -10.04
N PHE A 20 -0.76 -26.23 -10.45
CA PHE A 20 -2.21 -26.16 -10.34
C PHE A 20 -2.70 -26.89 -9.08
N GLY A 21 -1.89 -26.88 -8.01
CA GLY A 21 -2.20 -27.58 -6.77
C GLY A 21 -3.39 -26.96 -6.03
N ASP A 22 -4.24 -27.80 -5.43
CA ASP A 22 -5.41 -27.37 -4.65
C ASP A 22 -5.15 -27.34 -3.13
N ARG A 23 -3.97 -27.80 -2.68
CA ARG A 23 -3.66 -28.08 -1.27
C ARG A 23 -2.43 -27.33 -0.77
N GLU A 24 -2.52 -26.00 -0.73
CA GLU A 24 -1.46 -25.14 -0.20
C GLU A 24 -1.90 -24.33 1.01
N LYS A 25 -0.93 -23.92 1.83
CA LYS A 25 -1.13 -22.98 2.92
C LYS A 25 -0.75 -21.60 2.42
N ILE A 26 -1.75 -20.75 2.20
CA ILE A 26 -1.56 -19.52 1.41
C ILE A 26 -0.92 -18.39 2.23
N LEU A 27 -1.20 -18.29 3.54
CA LEU A 27 -0.66 -17.19 4.37
C LEU A 27 -0.56 -17.50 5.87
N PHE A 28 -1.55 -18.21 6.42
CA PHE A 28 -1.57 -18.65 7.81
C PHE A 28 -1.98 -20.12 7.89
N SER A 29 -1.50 -20.84 8.90
CA SER A 29 -1.82 -22.26 9.11
C SER A 29 -3.32 -22.54 9.28
N TRP A 30 -4.11 -21.51 9.62
CA TRP A 30 -5.58 -21.55 9.74
C TRP A 30 -6.31 -21.45 8.39
N TRP A 31 -5.65 -20.93 7.36
CA TRP A 31 -6.17 -20.80 6.00
C TRP A 31 -5.78 -22.04 5.17
N LYS A 32 -6.24 -23.23 5.58
CA LYS A 32 -6.02 -24.47 4.83
C LYS A 32 -7.13 -24.69 3.81
N THR A 33 -6.79 -24.67 2.53
CA THR A 33 -7.68 -25.11 1.46
C THR A 33 -7.63 -26.65 1.38
N GLY A 34 -8.49 -27.30 2.16
CA GLY A 34 -8.67 -28.76 2.09
C GLY A 34 -9.59 -29.22 0.96
N SER A 35 -10.20 -28.28 0.22
CA SER A 35 -11.17 -28.53 -0.85
C SER A 35 -11.11 -27.46 -1.94
N VAL A 36 -11.66 -27.77 -3.12
CA VAL A 36 -11.81 -26.85 -4.27
C VAL A 36 -12.52 -25.54 -3.88
N LEU A 37 -13.50 -25.61 -2.97
CA LEU A 37 -14.19 -24.44 -2.45
C LEU A 37 -13.24 -23.50 -1.70
N GLY A 38 -12.30 -24.06 -0.92
CA GLY A 38 -11.28 -23.29 -0.23
C GLY A 38 -10.39 -22.51 -1.20
N MET A 39 -10.07 -23.09 -2.35
CA MET A 39 -9.31 -22.41 -3.41
C MET A 39 -10.11 -21.26 -4.03
N ALA A 40 -11.40 -21.48 -4.36
CA ALA A 40 -12.26 -20.44 -4.91
C ALA A 40 -12.42 -19.24 -3.94
N VAL A 41 -12.60 -19.52 -2.65
CA VAL A 41 -12.65 -18.48 -1.60
C VAL A 41 -11.32 -17.71 -1.55
N SER A 42 -10.20 -18.42 -1.65
CA SER A 42 -8.89 -17.78 -1.61
C SER A 42 -8.66 -16.88 -2.83
N MET A 43 -9.03 -17.33 -4.02
CA MET A 43 -9.01 -16.49 -5.22
C MET A 43 -9.85 -15.23 -5.05
N LEU A 44 -11.07 -15.34 -4.49
CA LEU A 44 -11.95 -14.20 -4.27
C LEU A 44 -11.37 -13.21 -3.23
N ILE A 45 -10.80 -13.70 -2.14
CA ILE A 45 -10.15 -12.84 -1.14
C ILE A 45 -8.93 -12.15 -1.75
N THR A 46 -8.07 -12.87 -2.47
CA THR A 46 -6.90 -12.29 -3.15
C THR A 46 -7.32 -11.24 -4.18
N PHE A 47 -8.38 -11.51 -4.96
CA PHE A 47 -8.94 -10.55 -5.92
C PHE A 47 -9.38 -9.26 -5.23
N LEU A 48 -10.14 -9.37 -4.13
CA LEU A 48 -10.59 -8.22 -3.35
C LEU A 48 -9.42 -7.47 -2.70
N LEU A 49 -8.39 -8.17 -2.22
CA LEU A 49 -7.17 -7.54 -1.70
C LEU A 49 -6.42 -6.75 -2.77
N CYS A 50 -6.36 -7.24 -4.02
CA CYS A 50 -5.79 -6.51 -5.15
C CYS A 50 -6.57 -5.23 -5.47
N ILE A 51 -7.90 -5.31 -5.53
CA ILE A 51 -8.75 -4.13 -5.74
C ILE A 51 -8.56 -3.11 -4.62
N LEU A 52 -8.54 -3.57 -3.36
CA LEU A 52 -8.32 -2.71 -2.20
C LEU A 52 -6.92 -2.06 -2.22
N TYR A 53 -5.90 -2.79 -2.63
CA TYR A 53 -4.54 -2.26 -2.80
C TYR A 53 -4.51 -1.09 -3.80
N GLU A 54 -5.12 -1.26 -4.98
CA GLU A 54 -5.22 -0.18 -5.97
C GLU A 54 -6.13 0.97 -5.52
N ALA A 55 -7.22 0.68 -4.78
CA ALA A 55 -8.09 1.70 -4.18
C ALA A 55 -7.33 2.62 -3.23
N ILE A 56 -6.56 2.04 -2.30
CA ILE A 56 -5.77 2.79 -1.32
C ILE A 56 -4.66 3.58 -2.02
N LYS A 57 -4.01 2.98 -3.01
CA LYS A 57 -2.98 3.64 -3.82
C LYS A 57 -3.55 4.85 -4.57
N SER A 58 -4.71 4.72 -5.20
CA SER A 58 -5.41 5.83 -5.86
C SER A 58 -5.85 6.90 -4.86
N PHE A 59 -6.39 6.52 -3.71
CA PHE A 59 -6.76 7.46 -2.67
C PHE A 59 -5.56 8.26 -2.11
N ARG A 60 -4.38 7.65 -1.98
CA ARG A 60 -3.15 8.37 -1.63
C ARG A 60 -2.75 9.40 -2.68
N TYR A 61 -2.89 9.04 -3.96
CA TYR A 61 -2.64 9.97 -5.07
C TYR A 61 -3.62 11.14 -5.05
N PHE A 62 -4.90 10.85 -4.82
CA PHE A 62 -5.95 11.86 -4.66
C PHE A 62 -5.65 12.83 -3.50
N LEU A 63 -5.29 12.33 -2.32
CA LEU A 63 -4.89 13.17 -1.18
C LEU A 63 -3.72 14.10 -1.53
N ALA A 64 -2.70 13.57 -2.23
CA ALA A 64 -1.55 14.35 -2.64
C ALA A 64 -1.91 15.47 -3.65
N ILE A 65 -2.85 15.22 -4.56
CA ILE A 65 -3.39 16.24 -5.46
C ILE A 65 -4.19 17.29 -4.68
N TRP A 66 -5.04 16.85 -3.76
CA TRP A 66 -5.85 17.73 -2.92
C TRP A 66 -5.00 18.69 -2.10
N GLU A 67 -3.87 18.22 -1.57
CA GLU A 67 -2.93 19.09 -0.86
C GLU A 67 -2.29 20.13 -1.79
N LYS A 68 -1.90 19.75 -3.01
CA LYS A 68 -1.40 20.71 -4.01
C LYS A 68 -2.45 21.76 -4.35
N GLN A 69 -3.70 21.35 -4.52
CA GLN A 69 -4.82 22.26 -4.83
C GLN A 69 -5.12 23.20 -3.66
N LYS A 70 -5.12 22.72 -2.41
CA LYS A 70 -5.27 23.58 -1.21
C LYS A 70 -4.12 24.59 -1.07
N ARG A 71 -2.89 24.18 -1.37
CA ARG A 71 -1.72 25.08 -1.39
C ARG A 71 -1.80 26.11 -2.52
N ALA A 72 -2.32 25.74 -3.69
CA ALA A 72 -2.53 26.65 -4.82
C ALA A 72 -3.68 27.64 -4.58
N MET A 73 -4.74 27.22 -3.88
CA MET A 73 -5.90 28.06 -3.55
C MET A 73 -5.68 28.93 -2.29
N GLY A 74 -4.50 28.90 -1.67
CA GLY A 74 -4.17 29.82 -0.59
C GLY A 74 -4.99 29.66 0.69
N ILE A 75 -5.72 28.55 0.88
CA ILE A 75 -6.28 28.18 2.19
C ILE A 75 -5.17 27.48 2.99
N GLY A 76 -4.07 28.20 3.19
CA GLY A 76 -3.23 28.01 4.35
C GLY A 76 -4.01 28.60 5.49
N GLU A 77 -4.72 27.75 6.24
CA GLU A 77 -5.32 28.13 7.50
C GLU A 77 -4.19 28.67 8.39
N SER A 78 -4.08 29.99 8.41
CA SER A 78 -3.65 30.75 9.58
C SER A 78 -4.65 30.45 10.69
N THR A 79 -4.47 29.30 11.33
CA THR A 79 -4.63 29.16 12.78
C THR A 79 -3.18 29.13 13.28
N ALA A 80 -2.44 30.23 13.51
CA ALA A 80 -2.80 31.52 14.11
C ALA A 80 -3.98 31.39 15.08
N ASP A 81 -3.91 30.38 15.95
CA ASP A 81 -4.57 30.51 17.25
C ASP A 81 -4.04 31.79 17.87
N SER A 82 -4.99 32.69 18.12
CA SER A 82 -4.84 34.06 18.55
C SER A 82 -3.73 34.28 19.55
N GLU A 83 -2.90 35.28 19.27
CA GLU A 83 -2.16 36.02 20.28
C GLU A 83 -3.17 36.56 21.31
N GLU A 84 -3.15 36.01 22.52
CA GLU A 84 -3.29 36.83 23.72
C GLU A 84 -1.95 36.79 24.48
N ILE A 85 -1.57 37.97 24.94
CA ILE A 85 -0.24 38.44 25.28
C ILE A 85 0.22 37.84 26.62
N ASP A 86 1.44 37.27 26.70
CA ASP A 86 2.26 37.45 27.90
C ASP A 86 3.71 37.72 27.53
N GLU A 87 4.07 38.99 27.68
CA GLU A 87 5.29 39.65 27.25
C GLU A 87 6.49 39.30 28.16
N ARG A 88 6.69 38.08 28.65
CA ARG A 88 7.89 37.75 29.45
C ARG A 88 8.34 36.29 29.37
N ALA A 89 9.08 35.93 28.34
CA ALA A 89 10.08 34.86 28.44
C ALA A 89 11.10 34.92 27.29
N HIS A 90 12.11 35.76 27.45
CA HIS A 90 13.43 35.45 26.91
C HIS A 90 13.83 34.05 27.41
N ILE A 91 14.30 33.18 26.49
CA ILE A 91 14.87 31.83 26.72
C ILE A 91 13.86 30.67 26.77
N ALA A 92 13.55 30.06 25.62
CA ALA A 92 13.37 28.61 25.52
C ALA A 92 13.40 28.11 24.05
N PRO A 93 14.53 27.58 23.55
CA PRO A 93 14.59 26.93 22.23
C PRO A 93 13.78 25.61 22.16
N ILE A 94 13.28 25.11 23.30
CA ILE A 94 12.57 23.82 23.43
C ILE A 94 11.07 23.96 23.10
N VAL A 95 10.47 25.14 23.33
CA VAL A 95 9.03 25.37 23.04
C VAL A 95 8.79 25.40 21.52
N GLN A 96 9.79 25.83 20.74
CA GLN A 96 9.76 25.78 19.28
C GLN A 96 9.76 24.33 18.74
N PHE A 97 10.40 23.38 19.43
CA PHE A 97 10.37 21.97 19.05
C PHE A 97 8.95 21.39 19.21
N SER A 98 8.25 21.72 20.29
CA SER A 98 6.85 21.28 20.49
C SER A 98 5.91 21.84 19.43
N GLY A 99 6.04 23.13 19.08
CA GLY A 99 5.27 23.75 18.00
C GLY A 99 5.58 23.16 16.63
N TYR A 100 6.84 22.84 16.35
CA TYR A 100 7.27 22.16 15.13
C TYR A 100 6.73 20.72 15.06
N ILE A 101 6.78 19.96 16.16
CA ILE A 101 6.22 18.60 16.25
C ILE A 101 4.70 18.62 16.08
N ARG A 102 3.96 19.60 16.62
CA ARG A 102 2.52 19.76 16.39
C ARG A 102 2.20 20.11 14.94
N LYS A 103 3.01 20.95 14.30
CA LYS A 103 2.89 21.27 12.87
C LYS A 103 3.23 20.06 11.98
N LEU A 104 4.18 19.22 12.40
CA LEU A 104 4.48 17.92 11.78
C LEU A 104 3.37 16.88 12.02
N PHE A 105 2.68 16.92 13.16
CA PHE A 105 1.48 16.13 13.48
C PHE A 105 0.19 16.79 13.00
N THR A 106 0.24 17.51 11.88
CA THR A 106 -1.00 17.85 11.17
C THR A 106 -1.74 16.54 10.90
N LYS A 107 -3.01 16.42 11.30
CA LYS A 107 -3.84 15.20 11.19
C LYS A 107 -3.71 14.53 9.81
N TYR A 108 -3.55 15.34 8.77
CA TYR A 108 -3.28 14.94 7.39
C TYR A 108 -1.96 14.15 7.21
N ARG A 109 -0.85 14.59 7.80
CA ARG A 109 0.46 13.91 7.70
C ARG A 109 0.44 12.54 8.36
N LEU A 110 -0.26 12.42 9.50
CA LEU A 110 -0.43 11.13 10.17
C LEU A 110 -1.32 10.19 9.36
N ALA A 111 -2.41 10.69 8.79
CA ALA A 111 -3.26 9.90 7.88
C ALA A 111 -2.48 9.43 6.65
N GLN A 112 -1.69 10.29 6.01
CA GLN A 112 -0.86 9.94 4.86
C GLN A 112 0.18 8.86 5.19
N CYS A 113 0.80 8.94 6.37
CA CYS A 113 1.72 7.92 6.88
C CYS A 113 1.00 6.59 7.15
N GLY A 114 -0.17 6.64 7.81
CA GLY A 114 -0.99 5.46 8.09
C GLY A 114 -1.42 4.74 6.81
N LEU A 115 -1.93 5.49 5.82
CA LEU A 115 -2.30 4.92 4.53
C LEU A 115 -1.11 4.33 3.77
N TYR A 116 0.07 4.94 3.88
CA TYR A 116 1.30 4.35 3.33
C TYR A 116 1.67 3.03 4.00
N GLY A 117 1.58 2.97 5.33
CA GLY A 117 1.81 1.74 6.09
C GLY A 117 0.86 0.61 5.68
N ILE A 118 -0.44 0.91 5.58
CA ILE A 118 -1.46 -0.06 5.13
C ILE A 118 -1.18 -0.51 3.69
N GLN A 119 -0.86 0.41 2.79
CA GLN A 119 -0.52 0.07 1.41
C GLN A 119 0.69 -0.87 1.33
N MET A 120 1.74 -0.62 2.10
CA MET A 120 2.92 -1.49 2.14
C MET A 120 2.59 -2.87 2.72
N LEU A 121 1.77 -2.93 3.77
CA LEU A 121 1.30 -4.19 4.33
C LEU A 121 0.57 -5.03 3.27
N LEU A 122 -0.35 -4.42 2.51
CA LEU A 122 -1.05 -5.11 1.42
C LEU A 122 -0.09 -5.55 0.31
N ALA A 123 0.88 -4.73 -0.06
CA ALA A 123 1.91 -5.11 -1.06
C ALA A 123 2.69 -6.35 -0.63
N TYR A 124 3.12 -6.41 0.63
CA TYR A 124 3.84 -7.58 1.15
C TYR A 124 2.96 -8.83 1.21
N VAL A 125 1.67 -8.70 1.58
CA VAL A 125 0.73 -9.82 1.54
C VAL A 125 0.53 -10.34 0.11
N LEU A 126 0.34 -9.45 -0.87
CA LEU A 126 0.20 -9.84 -2.28
C LEU A 126 1.48 -10.49 -2.80
N MET A 127 2.66 -9.99 -2.41
CA MET A 127 3.93 -10.60 -2.76
C MET A 127 4.08 -12.01 -2.17
N LEU A 128 3.67 -12.21 -0.90
CA LEU A 128 3.64 -13.55 -0.29
C LEU A 128 2.73 -14.50 -1.06
N ILE A 129 1.57 -14.02 -1.53
CA ILE A 129 0.63 -14.82 -2.33
C ILE A 129 1.27 -15.22 -3.67
N VAL A 130 1.92 -14.30 -4.38
CA VAL A 130 2.57 -14.62 -5.68
C VAL A 130 3.73 -15.62 -5.50
N MET A 131 4.44 -15.55 -4.37
CA MET A 131 5.50 -16.51 -4.03
C MET A 131 5.00 -17.93 -3.76
N THR A 132 3.69 -18.17 -3.70
CA THR A 132 3.14 -19.55 -3.61
C THR A 132 3.23 -20.31 -4.93
N PHE A 133 3.54 -19.64 -6.05
CA PHE A 133 3.62 -20.24 -7.40
C PHE A 133 2.32 -20.96 -7.85
N ASN A 134 1.18 -20.63 -7.25
CA ASN A 134 -0.11 -21.19 -7.64
C ASN A 134 -0.72 -20.40 -8.82
N VAL A 135 -1.00 -21.09 -9.93
CA VAL A 135 -1.50 -20.43 -11.15
C VAL A 135 -2.86 -19.77 -10.94
N ASN A 136 -3.77 -20.39 -10.17
CA ASN A 136 -5.11 -19.85 -9.92
C ASN A 136 -5.05 -18.54 -9.12
N LEU A 137 -4.17 -18.47 -8.12
CA LEU A 137 -3.98 -17.26 -7.33
C LEU A 137 -3.30 -16.16 -8.14
N ILE A 138 -2.28 -16.49 -8.92
CA ILE A 138 -1.60 -15.52 -9.80
C ILE A 138 -2.59 -14.94 -10.81
N LEU A 139 -3.43 -15.77 -11.43
CA LEU A 139 -4.46 -15.30 -12.38
C LEU A 139 -5.47 -14.38 -11.69
N SER A 140 -5.88 -14.70 -10.46
CA SER A 140 -6.71 -13.82 -9.64
C SER A 140 -6.06 -12.47 -9.34
N VAL A 141 -4.76 -12.45 -9.01
CA VAL A 141 -3.98 -11.22 -8.77
C VAL A 141 -3.93 -10.36 -10.04
N VAL A 142 -3.61 -10.95 -11.19
CA VAL A 142 -3.54 -10.23 -12.48
C VAL A 142 -4.90 -9.65 -12.85
N PHE A 143 -5.97 -10.43 -12.70
CA PHE A 143 -7.31 -9.96 -12.99
C PHE A 143 -7.77 -8.87 -12.01
N GLY A 144 -7.52 -9.04 -10.72
CA GLY A 144 -7.86 -8.07 -9.68
C GLY A 144 -7.10 -6.76 -9.80
N THR A 145 -5.81 -6.80 -10.13
CA THR A 145 -5.02 -5.59 -10.41
C THR A 145 -5.49 -4.88 -11.68
N SER A 146 -5.85 -5.63 -12.74
CA SER A 146 -6.40 -5.05 -13.97
C SER A 146 -7.75 -4.35 -13.72
N VAL A 147 -8.67 -5.01 -13.00
CA VAL A 147 -9.98 -4.45 -12.64
C VAL A 147 -9.81 -3.27 -11.67
N GLY A 148 -8.95 -3.39 -10.67
CA GLY A 148 -8.66 -2.30 -9.72
C GLY A 148 -8.10 -1.07 -10.42
N TYR A 149 -7.14 -1.27 -11.33
CA TYR A 149 -6.61 -0.18 -12.15
C TYR A 149 -7.70 0.48 -12.99
N PHE A 150 -8.54 -0.31 -13.66
CA PHE A 150 -9.64 0.21 -14.48
C PHE A 150 -10.66 1.03 -13.65
N LEU A 151 -11.09 0.53 -12.49
CA LEU A 151 -12.08 1.20 -11.64
C LEU A 151 -11.57 2.51 -11.03
N PHE A 152 -10.31 2.55 -10.58
CA PHE A 152 -9.77 3.68 -9.82
C PHE A 152 -8.89 4.64 -10.62
N THR A 153 -8.41 4.24 -11.80
CA THR A 153 -7.67 5.11 -12.73
C THR A 153 -8.58 5.63 -13.84
N GLY A 154 -9.68 4.92 -14.14
CA GLY A 154 -10.66 5.26 -15.18
C GLY A 154 -11.61 6.41 -14.85
N THR A 155 -11.48 7.09 -13.71
CA THR A 155 -12.19 8.34 -13.44
C THR A 155 -11.23 9.53 -13.60
N PRO A 156 -10.97 10.00 -14.84
CA PRO A 156 -10.42 11.32 -15.05
C PRO A 156 -11.52 12.34 -14.72
N PHE A 157 -11.81 12.56 -13.44
CA PHE A 157 -12.76 13.60 -13.01
C PHE A 157 -12.20 15.03 -13.21
N VAL A 158 -11.03 15.18 -13.84
CA VAL A 158 -10.31 16.46 -13.96
C VAL A 158 -9.81 16.76 -15.38
N GLU A 159 -10.00 15.89 -16.38
CA GLU A 159 -9.68 16.29 -17.77
C GLU A 159 -10.84 17.08 -18.42
N GLY A 160 -12.04 17.01 -17.85
CA GLY A 160 -13.23 17.70 -18.39
C GLY A 160 -13.44 19.15 -17.93
N GLN A 161 -12.69 19.64 -16.93
CA GLN A 161 -12.89 21.00 -16.38
C GLN A 161 -11.82 22.02 -16.83
N VAL A 162 -10.74 21.57 -17.49
CA VAL A 162 -9.67 22.46 -18.00
C VAL A 162 -9.83 22.74 -19.51
N ALA A 163 -10.65 21.97 -20.22
CA ALA A 163 -10.94 22.19 -21.64
C ALA A 163 -11.97 23.31 -21.91
N ASP A 164 -12.67 23.81 -20.89
CA ASP A 164 -13.72 24.84 -21.03
C ASP A 164 -13.24 26.27 -20.70
N CYS A 165 -11.95 26.51 -20.51
CA CYS A 165 -11.42 27.88 -20.46
C CYS A 165 -11.12 28.39 -21.87
N CYS A 166 -12.18 28.82 -22.57
CA CYS A 166 -12.10 29.89 -23.58
C CYS A 166 -11.80 31.24 -22.92
#